data_AF-A0A3M1F8U6-F1
#
_entry.id   AF-A0A3M1F8U6-F1
#
_cell.length_a   1.000
_cell.length_b   1.000
_cell.length_c   1.000
_cell.angle_alpha   90.00
_cell.angle_beta   90.00
_cell.angle_gamma   90.00
#
_symmetry.space_group_name_H-M   'P 1'
#
loop_
_entity.id
_entity.type
_entity.pdbx_description
1 polymer ?
#
loop_
_entity_poly.entity_id
_entity_poly.type
_entity_poly.pdbx_seq_one_letter_code
_entity_poly.pdbx_strand_id
1 'polypeptide(L)'
;HSLVVLYADTVTESMRRAIEETKRRRALQLAYNKEHGITPQKIVKPVRKKEVDVKDVKHIPKKEIPNVIIELEARMQEAAEALEFERAIELRERIKSLKKRMR
;
A
#
# COMPACT_ATOMS: atom_id res chain seq x y z
N HIS A 1 -15.68 3.67 -7.46
CA HIS A 1 -16.36 2.43 -7.86
C HIS A 1 -15.34 1.31 -7.82
N SER A 2 -15.72 0.16 -7.24
CA SER A 2 -14.86 -1.03 -7.18
C SER A 2 -15.48 -2.08 -8.10
N LEU A 3 -14.67 -2.65 -8.99
CA LEU A 3 -15.08 -3.70 -9.93
C LEU A 3 -14.17 -4.91 -9.69
N VAL A 4 -14.77 -6.10 -9.70
CA VAL A 4 -14.04 -7.36 -9.63
C VAL A 4 -14.30 -8.11 -10.91
N VAL A 5 -13.24 -8.62 -11.54
CA VAL A 5 -13.30 -9.45 -12.75
C VAL A 5 -12.78 -10.83 -12.41
N LEU A 6 -13.59 -11.86 -12.62
CA LEU A 6 -13.27 -13.26 -12.38
C LEU A 6 -13.09 -13.94 -13.74
N TYR A 7 -11.87 -14.38 -14.06
CA TYR A 7 -11.59 -15.15 -15.28
C TYR A 7 -11.79 -16.63 -15.00
N ALA A 8 -12.76 -17.25 -15.66
CA ALA A 8 -13.05 -18.68 -15.58
C ALA A 8 -13.84 -19.12 -16.81
N ASP A 9 -13.63 -20.37 -17.25
CA ASP A 9 -14.37 -20.94 -18.37
C ASP A 9 -15.83 -21.25 -18.02
N THR A 10 -16.09 -21.58 -16.75
CA THR A 10 -17.43 -21.88 -16.25
C THR A 10 -17.65 -21.27 -14.86
N VAL A 11 -18.92 -21.02 -14.53
CA VAL A 11 -19.31 -20.53 -13.20
C VAL A 11 -19.48 -21.74 -12.28
N THR A 12 -18.56 -21.90 -11.34
CA THR A 12 -18.67 -22.92 -10.30
C THR A 12 -19.76 -22.55 -9.28
N GLU A 13 -20.25 -23.53 -8.53
CA GLU A 13 -21.26 -23.32 -7.48
C GLU A 13 -20.77 -22.34 -6.39
N SER A 14 -19.49 -22.40 -6.02
CA SER A 14 -18.88 -21.45 -5.08
C SER A 14 -18.88 -20.02 -5.64
N MET A 15 -18.57 -19.85 -6.94
CA MET A 15 -18.63 -18.54 -7.60
C MET A 15 -20.07 -18.01 -7.63
N ARG A 16 -21.04 -18.87 -7.95
CA ARG A 16 -22.46 -18.50 -7.96
C ARG A 16 -22.89 -17.94 -6.60
N ARG A 17 -22.62 -18.67 -5.52
CA ARG A 17 -22.95 -18.24 -4.15
C ARG A 17 -22.30 -16.90 -3.78
N ALA A 18 -21.01 -16.73 -4.11
CA ALA A 18 -20.28 -15.50 -3.83
C ALA A 18 -20.85 -14.30 -4.61
N ILE A 19 -21.18 -14.50 -5.88
CA ILE A 19 -21.76 -13.47 -6.75
C ILE A 19 -23.16 -13.08 -6.25
N GLU A 20 -24.00 -14.06 -5.91
CA GLU A 20 -25.36 -13.82 -5.40
C GLU A 20 -25.35 -13.07 -4.07
N GLU A 21 -24.53 -13.50 -3.11
CA GLU A 21 -24.42 -12.82 -1.82
C GLU A 21 -23.87 -11.39 -1.98
N THR A 22 -22.93 -11.18 -2.90
CA THR A 22 -22.42 -9.84 -3.23
C THR A 22 -23.51 -8.95 -3.81
N LYS A 23 -24.31 -9.48 -4.75
CA LYS A 23 -25.45 -8.76 -5.36
C LYS A 23 -26.51 -8.43 -4.32
N ARG A 24 -26.87 -9.39 -3.46
CA ARG A 24 -27.83 -9.21 -2.36
C ARG A 24 -27.40 -8.08 -1.43
N ARG A 25 -26.16 -8.13 -0.91
CA ARG A 25 -25.62 -7.07 -0.04
C ARG A 25 -25.58 -5.71 -0.72
N ARG A 26 -25.20 -5.67 -2.01
CA ARG A 26 -25.14 -4.42 -2.76
C ARG A 26 -26.52 -3.78 -2.94
N ALA A 27 -27.56 -4.58 -3.19
CA ALA A 27 -28.92 -4.08 -3.30
C ALA A 27 -29.40 -3.45 -1.99
N LEU A 28 -29.17 -4.12 -0.85
CA LEU A 28 -29.47 -3.60 0.50
C LEU A 28 -28.75 -2.28 0.77
N GLN A 29 -27.45 -2.20 0.45
CA GLN A 29 -26.68 -0.96 0.62
C GLN A 29 -27.22 0.20 -0.23
N LEU A 30 -27.61 -0.07 -1.48
CA LEU A 30 -28.16 0.95 -2.38
C LEU A 30 -29.53 1.44 -1.90
N ALA A 31 -30.39 0.53 -1.44
CA ALA A 31 -31.70 0.87 -0.87
C ALA A 31 -31.53 1.74 0.38
N TYR A 32 -30.69 1.32 1.32
CA TYR A 32 -30.39 2.08 2.54
C TYR A 32 -29.83 3.46 2.22
N ASN A 33 -28.86 3.53 1.30
CA ASN A 33 -28.26 4.80 0.90
C ASN A 33 -29.27 5.74 0.24
N LYS A 34 -30.20 5.20 -0.57
CA LYS A 34 -31.25 6.00 -1.21
C LYS A 34 -32.24 6.54 -0.17
N GLU A 35 -32.66 5.70 0.77
CA GLU A 35 -33.58 6.08 1.85
C GLU A 35 -32.98 7.15 2.76
N HIS A 36 -31.67 7.07 3.03
CA HIS A 36 -30.97 7.97 3.96
C HIS A 36 -30.20 9.10 3.27
N GLY A 37 -30.30 9.26 1.95
CA GLY A 37 -29.58 10.28 1.18
C GLY A 37 -28.04 10.17 1.24
N ILE A 38 -27.49 8.96 1.49
CA ILE A 38 -26.05 8.74 1.66
C ILE A 38 -25.38 8.61 0.30
N THR A 39 -24.42 9.50 0.02
CA THR A 39 -23.53 9.37 -1.15
C THR A 39 -22.28 8.57 -0.77
N PRO A 40 -21.97 7.44 -1.45
CA PRO A 40 -20.78 6.65 -1.13
C PRO A 40 -19.48 7.41 -1.32
N GLN A 41 -18.64 7.47 -0.28
CA GLN A 41 -17.31 8.09 -0.32
C GLN A 41 -16.23 7.10 0.11
N LYS A 42 -14.98 7.32 -0.35
CA LYS A 42 -13.82 6.51 0.06
C LYS A 42 -13.35 6.96 1.45
N ILE A 43 -13.07 6.00 2.33
CA ILE A 43 -12.44 6.30 3.63
C ILE A 43 -10.97 6.63 3.40
N VAL A 44 -10.52 7.80 3.87
CA VAL A 44 -9.10 8.17 3.89
C VAL A 44 -8.50 7.76 5.23
N LYS A 45 -7.73 6.67 5.26
CA LYS A 45 -7.00 6.23 6.47
C LYS A 45 -5.51 6.60 6.35
N PRO A 46 -4.96 7.46 7.23
CA PRO A 46 -3.53 7.71 7.23
C PRO A 46 -2.78 6.47 7.68
N VAL A 47 -1.73 6.10 6.95
CA VAL A 47 -0.82 5.02 7.37
C VAL A 47 -0.09 5.50 8.62
N ARG A 48 -0.25 4.78 9.74
CA ARG A 48 0.48 5.08 10.98
C ARG A 48 1.97 4.92 10.68
N LYS A 49 2.75 5.99 10.87
CA LYS A 49 4.21 5.92 10.82
C LYS A 49 4.65 5.02 11.96
N LYS A 50 5.20 3.85 11.65
CA LYS A 50 6.07 3.15 12.61
C LYS A 50 7.36 3.95 12.63
N GLU A 51 7.72 4.50 13.79
CA GLU A 51 9.00 5.14 14.01
C GLU A 51 10.06 4.03 14.00
N VAL A 52 10.62 3.77 12.82
CA VAL A 52 11.84 2.98 12.71
C VAL A 52 12.98 3.95 13.06
N ASP A 53 13.61 3.72 14.21
CA ASP A 53 14.66 4.57 14.74
C ASP A 53 15.94 4.37 13.92
N VAL A 54 16.06 5.09 12.79
CA VAL A 54 17.23 5.02 11.91
C VAL A 54 18.39 5.77 12.58
N LYS A 55 19.16 5.06 13.41
CA LYS A 55 20.21 5.68 14.26
C LYS A 55 21.44 6.22 13.51
N ASP A 56 21.66 5.88 12.24
CA ASP A 56 23.00 6.05 11.64
C ASP A 56 23.09 6.86 10.32
N VAL A 57 22.35 7.97 10.21
CA VAL A 57 22.44 8.86 9.03
C VAL A 57 23.12 10.21 9.28
N LYS A 58 23.62 10.49 10.49
CA LYS A 58 24.18 11.82 10.83
C LYS A 58 25.57 12.11 10.23
N HIS A 59 26.40 11.10 10.00
CA HIS A 59 27.82 11.29 9.64
C HIS A 59 28.15 11.28 8.14
N ILE A 60 27.15 11.13 7.26
CA ILE A 60 27.40 11.07 5.80
C ILE A 60 27.62 12.50 5.25
N PRO A 61 28.75 12.78 4.56
CA PRO A 61 29.00 14.04 3.88
C PRO A 61 27.96 14.33 2.79
N LYS A 62 27.50 15.59 2.67
CA LYS A 62 26.45 15.96 1.70
C LYS A 62 26.76 15.57 0.25
N LYS A 63 28.04 15.57 -0.13
CA LYS A 63 28.52 15.21 -1.48
C LYS A 63 28.33 13.72 -1.80
N GLU A 64 28.33 12.86 -0.79
CA GLU A 64 28.23 11.41 -0.96
C GLU A 64 26.79 10.90 -0.84
N ILE A 65 25.86 11.74 -0.35
CA ILE A 65 24.44 11.39 -0.20
C ILE A 65 23.83 10.81 -1.50
N PRO A 66 24.07 11.37 -2.70
CA PRO A 66 23.54 10.79 -3.94
C PRO A 66 23.99 9.35 -4.19
N ASN A 67 25.27 9.05 -3.97
CA ASN A 67 25.84 7.71 -4.16
C ASN A 67 25.26 6.71 -3.14
N VAL A 68 25.15 7.14 -1.89
CA VAL A 68 24.56 6.32 -0.82
C VAL A 68 23.07 6.06 -1.06
N ILE A 69 22.33 7.01 -1.63
CA ILE A 69 20.92 6.79 -2.00
C ILE A 69 20.82 5.69 -3.07
N ILE A 70 21.67 5.72 -4.11
CA ILE A 70 21.67 4.70 -5.17
C ILE A 70 21.94 3.32 -4.58
N GLU A 71 22.94 3.19 -3.70
CA GLU A 71 23.27 1.93 -3.03
C GLU A 71 22.11 1.42 -2.15
N LEU A 72 21.47 2.31 -1.40
CA LEU A 72 20.32 1.95 -0.56
C LEU A 72 19.10 1.58 -1.38
N GLU A 73 18.86 2.22 -2.54
CA GLU A 73 17.78 1.90 -3.45
C GLU A 73 17.97 0.51 -4.06
N ALA A 74 19.19 0.14 -4.45
CA ALA A 74 19.52 -1.22 -4.90
C ALA A 74 19.25 -2.26 -3.80
N ARG A 75 19.75 -2.04 -2.58
CA ARG A 75 19.50 -2.95 -1.44
C ARG A 75 18.03 -3.05 -1.05
N MET A 76 17.27 -1.96 -1.19
CA MET A 76 15.83 -1.95 -0.91
C MET A 76 15.10 -2.83 -1.94
N GLN A 77 15.50 -2.76 -3.20
CA GLN A 77 14.96 -3.57 -4.28
C GLN A 77 15.27 -5.06 -4.08
N GLU A 78 16.52 -5.39 -3.73
CA GLU A 78 16.93 -6.76 -3.38
C GLU A 78 16.10 -7.32 -2.20
N ALA A 79 15.92 -6.52 -1.14
CA ALA A 79 15.09 -6.93 0.00
C ALA A 79 13.61 -7.13 -0.38
N ALA A 80 13.08 -6.31 -1.30
CA ALA A 80 11.72 -6.48 -1.80
C ALA A 80 11.56 -7.75 -2.65
N GLU A 81 12.55 -8.09 -3.48
CA GLU A 81 12.59 -9.31 -4.28
C GLU A 81 12.72 -10.56 -3.41
N ALA A 82 13.48 -10.48 -2.31
CA ALA A 82 13.61 -11.52 -1.30
C ALA A 82 12.39 -11.65 -0.36
N LEU A 83 11.34 -10.83 -0.56
CA LEU A 83 10.15 -10.75 0.32
C LEU A 83 10.47 -10.31 1.78
N GLU A 84 11.63 -9.70 2.02
CA GLU A 84 12.05 -9.12 3.29
C GLU A 84 11.48 -7.70 3.47
N PHE A 85 10.16 -7.60 3.60
CA PHE A 85 9.47 -6.30 3.60
C PHE A 85 9.88 -5.37 4.76
N GLU A 86 10.20 -5.92 5.94
CA GLU A 86 10.64 -5.11 7.08
C GLU A 86 11.94 -4.35 6.77
N ARG A 87 12.89 -5.04 6.13
CA ARG A 87 14.17 -4.47 5.72
C ARG A 87 14.00 -3.46 4.59
N ALA A 88 13.13 -3.75 3.61
CA ALA A 88 12.81 -2.80 2.55
C ALA A 88 12.17 -1.50 3.11
N ILE A 89 11.31 -1.61 4.13
CA ILE A 89 10.71 -0.46 4.81
C ILE A 89 11.76 0.38 5.54
N GLU A 90 12.69 -0.25 6.25
CA GLU A 90 13.80 0.44 6.93
C GLU A 90 14.66 1.22 5.93
N LEU A 91 15.09 0.57 4.85
CA LEU A 91 15.92 1.18 3.80
C LEU A 91 15.20 2.36 3.14
N ARG A 92 13.89 2.22 2.89
CA ARG A 92 13.05 3.30 2.36
C ARG A 92 13.03 4.52 3.28
N GLU A 93 12.81 4.34 4.58
CA GLU A 93 12.79 5.47 5.53
C GLU A 93 14.19 6.09 5.68
N ARG A 94 15.26 5.29 5.59
CA ARG A 94 16.65 5.78 5.53
C ARG A 94 16.89 6.65 4.29
N ILE A 95 16.52 6.21 3.09
CA ILE A 95 16.61 7.00 1.85
C ILE A 95 15.86 8.32 1.99
N LYS A 96 14.64 8.29 2.54
CA LYS A 96 13.81 9.48 2.74
C LYS A 96 14.44 10.48 3.70
N SER A 97 15.06 10.01 4.79
CA SER A 97 15.80 10.88 5.71
C SER A 97 17.01 11.56 5.04
N LEU A 98 17.72 10.85 4.17
CA LEU A 98 18.84 11.37 3.40
C LEU A 98 18.37 12.39 2.35
N LYS A 99 17.30 12.09 1.61
CA LYS A 99 16.67 13.03 0.66
C LYS A 99 16.20 14.32 1.36
N LYS A 100 15.74 14.24 2.61
CA LYS A 100 15.38 15.42 3.41
C LYS A 100 16.58 16.31 3.76
N ARG A 101 17.80 15.75 3.91
CA ARG A 101 19.04 16.52 4.16
C ARG A 101 19.59 17.23 2.92
N MET A 102 19.15 16.83 1.73
CA MET A 102 19.50 17.48 0.46
C MET A 102 18.59 18.66 0.11
N ARG A 103 17.36 18.68 0.64
CA ARG A 103 16.48 19.86 0.60
C ARG A 103 16.96 20.91 1.60
#